data_AF-A0AAD5NBV1-F1
#
_entry.id   AF-A0AAD5NBV1-F1
#
_cell.length_a   1.000
_cell.length_b   1.000
_cell.length_c   1.000
_cell.angle_alpha   90.00
_cell.angle_beta   90.00
_cell.angle_gamma   90.00
#
_symmetry.space_group_name_H-M   'P 1'
#
loop_
_entity.id
_entity.type
_entity.pdbx_description
1 polymer ?
#
loop_
_entity_poly.entity_id
_entity_poly.type
_entity_poly.pdbx_seq_one_letter_code
_entity_poly.pdbx_strand_id
1 'polypeptide(L)'
;MGREGTVGKTAVYDHFKEFKAGNESLSDKPRSGRSREVDRQAVLDRLEECPSLSSRMLGDEFDCDQKTILTIPKLPDQWLNVIDS
;
A
#
# COMPACT_ATOMS: atom_id res chain seq x y z
N MET A 1 16.45 -23.10 -14.07
CA MET A 1 16.33 -22.31 -15.32
C MET A 1 14.95 -22.53 -15.91
N GLY A 2 14.08 -21.52 -15.89
CA GLY A 2 12.80 -21.58 -16.61
C GLY A 2 13.06 -21.39 -18.10
N ARG A 3 12.40 -22.20 -18.96
CA ARG A 3 12.51 -22.06 -20.41
C ARG A 3 11.79 -20.78 -20.84
N GLU A 4 12.54 -19.87 -21.47
CA GLU A 4 11.97 -18.65 -22.04
C GLU A 4 10.82 -19.01 -23.00
N GLY A 5 9.69 -18.34 -22.86
CA GLY A 5 8.51 -18.54 -23.70
C GLY A 5 7.53 -19.64 -23.26
N THR A 6 7.73 -20.31 -22.11
CA THR A 6 6.75 -21.29 -21.60
C THR A 6 6.06 -20.76 -20.34
N VAL A 7 4.74 -20.63 -20.37
CA VAL A 7 3.91 -20.29 -19.19
C VAL A 7 3.54 -21.54 -18.40
N GLY A 8 3.35 -21.39 -17.09
CA GLY A 8 2.91 -22.49 -16.23
C GLY A 8 1.45 -22.90 -16.52
N LYS A 9 1.10 -24.15 -16.23
CA LYS A 9 -0.25 -24.70 -16.42
C LYS A 9 -1.34 -23.86 -15.76
N THR A 10 -1.07 -23.31 -14.57
CA THR A 10 -2.01 -22.45 -13.84
C THR A 10 -2.33 -21.16 -14.60
N ALA A 11 -1.31 -20.50 -15.15
CA ALA A 11 -1.50 -19.28 -15.93
C ALA A 11 -2.36 -19.56 -17.18
N VAL A 12 -2.14 -20.67 -17.88
CA VAL A 12 -2.97 -21.09 -19.02
C VAL A 12 -4.42 -21.30 -18.61
N TYR A 13 -4.66 -21.93 -17.46
CA TYR A 13 -6.01 -22.16 -16.95
C TYR A 13 -6.72 -20.85 -16.61
N ASP A 14 -6.05 -19.91 -15.96
CA ASP A 14 -6.61 -18.61 -15.59
C ASP A 14 -6.96 -17.78 -16.83
N HIS A 15 -6.07 -17.74 -17.83
CA HIS A 15 -6.36 -17.09 -19.11
C HIS A 15 -7.54 -17.73 -19.85
N PHE A 16 -7.62 -19.06 -19.88
CA PHE A 16 -8.72 -19.74 -20.55
C PHE A 16 -10.06 -19.51 -19.85
N LYS A 17 -10.05 -19.36 -18.52
CA LYS A 17 -11.22 -19.00 -17.73
C LYS A 17 -11.70 -17.58 -18.04
N GLU A 18 -10.79 -16.62 -18.15
CA GLU A 18 -11.11 -15.23 -18.51
C GLU A 18 -11.64 -15.13 -19.95
N PHE A 19 -11.01 -15.85 -20.88
CA PHE A 19 -11.47 -15.93 -22.27
C PHE A 19 -12.88 -16.50 -22.38
N LYS A 20 -13.21 -17.58 -21.65
CA LYS A 20 -14.57 -18.13 -21.57
C LYS A 20 -15.59 -17.16 -20.98
N ALA A 21 -15.15 -16.22 -20.14
CA ALA A 21 -16.00 -15.17 -19.59
C ALA A 21 -16.19 -13.99 -20.56
N GLY A 22 -15.65 -14.07 -21.78
CA GLY A 22 -15.73 -13.02 -22.80
C GLY A 22 -14.68 -11.91 -22.61
N ASN A 23 -13.68 -12.10 -21.75
CA ASN A 23 -12.58 -11.18 -21.59
C ASN A 23 -11.37 -11.64 -22.43
N GLU A 24 -11.16 -10.98 -23.56
CA GLU A 24 -10.05 -11.24 -24.49
C GLU A 24 -8.83 -10.33 -24.22
N SER A 25 -8.85 -9.56 -23.12
CA SER A 25 -7.76 -8.66 -22.77
C SER A 25 -6.49 -9.44 -22.45
N LEU A 26 -5.39 -9.01 -23.07
CA LEU A 26 -4.03 -9.48 -22.77
C LEU A 26 -3.35 -8.63 -21.69
N SER A 27 -4.00 -7.57 -21.21
CA SER A 27 -3.46 -6.70 -20.17
C SER A 27 -3.54 -7.38 -18.81
N ASP A 28 -2.45 -7.33 -18.06
CA ASP A 28 -2.45 -7.73 -16.66
C ASP A 28 -3.54 -6.97 -15.89
N LYS A 29 -4.28 -7.71 -15.06
CA LYS A 29 -5.17 -7.08 -14.07
C LYS A 29 -4.35 -6.10 -13.22
N PRO A 30 -4.94 -4.94 -12.84
CA PRO A 30 -4.28 -4.04 -11.93
C PRO A 30 -3.88 -4.85 -10.69
N ARG A 31 -2.58 -4.84 -10.37
CA ARG A 31 -2.08 -5.54 -9.19
C ARG A 31 -2.83 -4.98 -8.00
N SER A 32 -3.44 -5.85 -7.20
CA SER A 32 -4.07 -5.44 -5.95
C SER A 32 -2.98 -4.97 -4.98
N GLY A 33 -2.58 -3.70 -5.09
CA GLY A 33 -1.85 -3.01 -4.03
C GLY A 33 -2.78 -2.77 -2.85
N ARG A 34 -2.24 -2.79 -1.63
CA ARG A 34 -2.96 -2.31 -0.45
C ARG A 34 -2.87 -0.79 -0.42
N SER A 35 -3.96 -0.09 -0.69
CA SER A 35 -4.03 1.36 -0.49
C SER A 35 -5.18 1.68 0.46
N ARG A 36 -4.89 1.75 1.76
CA ARG A 36 -5.62 2.70 2.62
C ARG A 36 -4.91 4.02 2.37
N GLU A 37 -5.46 4.85 1.48
CA GLU A 37 -4.99 6.22 1.29
C GLU A 37 -5.27 7.00 2.58
N VAL A 38 -4.28 7.04 3.45
CA VAL A 38 -4.23 8.05 4.50
C VAL A 38 -3.82 9.36 3.84
N ASP A 39 -4.56 10.43 4.10
CA ASP A 39 -4.19 11.75 3.63
C ASP A 39 -2.88 12.18 4.30
N ARG A 40 -1.80 12.04 3.53
CA ARG A 40 -0.45 12.31 3.99
C ARG A 40 -0.27 13.77 4.40
N GLN A 41 -0.95 14.69 3.73
CA GLN A 41 -0.81 16.10 4.05
C GLN A 41 -1.47 16.39 5.40
N ALA A 42 -2.67 15.83 5.63
CA ALA A 42 -3.35 15.97 6.91
C ALA A 42 -2.54 15.38 8.09
N VAL A 43 -1.84 14.26 7.89
CA VAL A 43 -0.95 13.69 8.93
C VAL A 43 0.24 14.61 9.23
N LEU A 44 0.84 15.21 8.19
CA LEU A 44 1.95 16.13 8.35
C LEU A 44 1.52 17.43 9.02
N ASP A 45 0.39 18.00 8.61
CA ASP A 45 -0.17 19.22 9.21
C ASP A 45 -0.44 19.00 10.71
N ARG A 46 -0.99 17.82 11.08
CA ARG A 46 -1.24 17.49 12.48
C ARG A 46 0.03 17.32 13.31
N LEU A 47 1.09 16.77 12.71
CA LEU A 47 2.41 16.69 13.33
C LEU A 47 3.03 18.08 13.51
N GLU A 48 2.93 18.95 12.51
CA GLU A 48 3.40 20.35 12.61
C GLU A 48 2.67 21.12 13.71
N GLU A 49 1.36 20.93 13.86
CA GLU A 49 0.56 21.51 14.93
C GLU A 49 0.91 20.96 16.32
N CYS A 50 1.19 19.66 16.41
CA CYS A 50 1.35 18.94 17.67
C CYS A 50 2.48 17.91 17.57
N PRO A 51 3.74 18.33 17.78
CA PRO A 51 4.88 17.46 17.57
C PRO A 51 5.00 16.30 18.55
N SER A 52 4.27 16.32 19.66
CA SER A 52 4.27 15.25 20.67
C SER A 52 3.27 14.11 20.37
N LEU A 53 2.63 14.10 19.21
CA LEU A 53 1.67 13.03 18.86
C LEU A 53 2.39 11.74 18.52
N SER A 54 1.96 10.64 19.16
CA SER A 54 2.46 9.30 18.85
C SER A 54 1.83 8.72 17.58
N SER A 55 2.50 7.75 16.98
CA SER A 55 2.05 7.12 15.73
C SER A 55 0.77 6.33 15.93
N ARG A 56 0.55 5.87 17.18
CA ARG A 56 -0.68 5.23 17.61
C ARG A 56 -1.84 6.23 17.70
N MET A 57 -1.61 7.43 18.24
CA MET A 57 -2.62 8.49 18.30
C MET A 57 -3.01 8.97 16.90
N LEU A 58 -2.04 9.13 16.01
CA LEU A 58 -2.32 9.44 14.59
C LEU A 58 -3.04 8.27 13.91
N GLY A 59 -2.69 7.04 14.23
CA GLY A 59 -3.43 5.86 13.76
C GLY A 59 -4.92 5.92 14.14
N ASP A 60 -5.20 6.19 15.41
CA ASP A 60 -6.56 6.32 15.93
C ASP A 60 -7.30 7.53 15.32
N GLU A 61 -6.63 8.67 15.12
CA GLU A 61 -7.22 9.89 14.54
C GLU A 61 -7.56 9.75 13.04
N PHE A 62 -6.73 9.02 12.29
CA PHE A 62 -6.90 8.81 10.84
C PHE A 62 -7.53 7.44 10.48
N ASP A 63 -8.10 6.72 11.46
CA ASP A 63 -8.64 5.35 11.33
C ASP A 63 -7.69 4.38 10.59
N CYS A 64 -6.40 4.50 10.85
CA CYS A 64 -5.37 3.77 10.14
C CYS A 64 -4.44 3.01 11.07
N ASP A 65 -3.80 1.96 10.54
CA ASP A 65 -2.86 1.19 11.35
C ASP A 65 -1.61 2.04 11.60
N GLN A 66 -1.04 1.95 12.79
CA GLN A 66 0.20 2.64 13.15
C GLN A 66 1.30 2.40 12.09
N LYS A 67 1.37 1.20 11.51
CA LYS A 67 2.33 0.89 10.45
C LYS A 67 2.13 1.73 9.20
N THR A 68 0.89 2.12 8.90
CA THR A 68 0.58 3.01 7.77
C THR A 68 1.17 4.41 8.00
N ILE A 69 1.08 4.94 9.22
CA ILE A 69 1.70 6.22 9.60
C ILE A 69 3.23 6.14 9.49
N LEU A 70 3.83 5.07 10.02
CA LEU A 70 5.29 4.88 10.00
C LEU A 70 5.85 4.65 8.58
N THR A 71 5.04 4.17 7.65
CA THR A 71 5.44 3.99 6.25
C THR A 71 5.42 5.28 5.42
N ILE A 72 5.00 6.42 5.97
CA ILE A 72 4.95 7.69 5.24
C ILE A 72 6.39 8.15 4.95
N PRO A 73 6.85 8.12 3.68
CA PRO A 73 8.27 8.21 3.31
C PRO A 73 8.88 9.62 3.45
N LYS A 74 8.12 10.59 3.96
CA LYS A 74 8.56 11.98 4.15
C LYS A 74 8.58 12.44 5.60
N LEU A 75 8.31 11.55 6.57
CA LEU A 75 8.56 11.89 7.97
C LEU A 75 10.08 12.05 8.13
N PRO A 76 10.60 13.26 8.43
CA PRO A 76 12.02 13.43 8.67
C PRO A 76 12.42 12.56 9.87
N ASP A 77 13.62 11.96 9.87
CA ASP A 77 14.08 11.04 10.93
C ASP A 77 13.97 11.66 12.35
N GLN A 78 14.01 12.99 12.44
CA GLN A 78 13.78 13.72 13.70
C GLN A 78 12.39 13.49 14.31
N TRP A 79 11.37 13.13 13.51
CA TRP A 79 10.00 12.90 13.94
C TRP A 79 9.75 11.43 14.30
N LEU A 80 10.41 10.48 13.64
CA LEU A 80 10.31 9.06 13.98
C LEU A 80 10.72 8.79 15.44
N ASN A 81 11.71 9.53 15.95
CA ASN A 81 12.16 9.42 17.35
C ASN A 81 11.23 10.10 18.36
N VAL A 82 10.38 11.03 17.93
CA VAL A 82 9.44 11.76 18.81
C VAL A 82 8.12 11.01 18.94
N ILE A 83 7.74 10.28 17.88
CA ILE A 83 6.45 9.62 17.72
C ILE A 83 6.42 8.23 18.41
N ASP A 84 7.59 7.65 18.74
CA ASP A 84 7.76 6.30 19.32
C ASP A 84 8.54 6.29 20.67
N SER A 85 8.59 7.43 21.37
CA SER A 85 9.28 7.58 22.67
C SER A 85 8.35 7.56 23.88
#